data_AF-A0A7G5M0V0-F1
#
_entry.id   AF-A0A7G5M0V0-F1
#
_cell.length_a   1.000
_cell.length_b   1.000
_cell.length_c   1.000
_cell.angle_alpha   90.00
_cell.angle_beta   90.00
_cell.angle_gamma   90.00
#
_symmetry.space_group_name_H-M   'P 1'
#
loop_
_entity.id
_entity.type
_entity.pdbx_description
1 polymer ?
#
loop_
_entity_poly.entity_id
_entity_poly.type
_entity_poly.pdbx_seq_one_letter_code
_entity_poly.pdbx_strand_id
1 'polypeptide(L)'
;MTSKSAERLLPFFACRPLALIRLDVPQLFICDEPVVLNSPAGAFHVDDCYVTDADVELRMEKWLRKTKKGKRGRHPPPGRIVHFASTAPSGFGVADEILLPISPSAALLWEPLENRPPMRPIERVRLTGAEAERFAQSANEAMSTQTLAWVVGRVADTTFDDYSFPSTGPLMRVCDGTNSAALAINEPPARFRPARLWTPTPDELSAATANIIR
;
A
#
# COMPACT_ATOMS: atom_id res chain seq x y z
N MET A 1 8.52 13.60 16.83
CA MET A 1 9.53 13.64 15.75
C MET A 1 10.65 14.61 16.13
N THR A 2 11.91 14.20 16.01
CA THR A 2 13.07 15.11 16.20
C THR A 2 13.20 16.08 15.02
N SER A 3 13.72 17.30 15.21
CA SER A 3 13.82 18.33 14.15
C SER A 3 14.50 17.81 12.88
N LYS A 4 15.49 16.93 13.03
CA LYS A 4 16.21 16.28 11.91
C LYS A 4 15.34 15.43 11.00
N SER A 5 14.24 14.86 11.49
CA SER A 5 13.34 14.05 10.66
C SER A 5 12.44 14.94 9.80
N ALA A 6 11.94 16.04 10.37
CA ALA A 6 11.17 17.04 9.64
C ALA A 6 12.03 17.73 8.56
N GLU A 7 13.28 18.08 8.87
CA GLU A 7 14.24 18.65 7.91
C GLU A 7 14.49 17.72 6.71
N ARG A 8 14.53 16.41 6.93
CA ARG A 8 14.70 15.41 5.86
C ARG A 8 13.46 15.24 4.99
N LEU A 9 12.27 15.47 5.56
CA LEU A 9 11.00 15.36 4.84
C LEU A 9 10.66 16.63 4.06
N LEU A 10 11.15 17.79 4.51
CA LEU A 10 10.84 19.10 3.91
C LEU A 10 10.98 19.13 2.37
N PRO A 11 12.04 18.59 1.74
CA PRO A 11 12.17 18.63 0.28
C PRO A 11 11.07 17.87 -0.46
N PHE A 12 10.48 16.86 0.17
CA PHE A 12 9.43 16.03 -0.42
C PHE A 12 8.03 16.67 -0.34
N PHE A 13 7.83 17.65 0.54
CA PHE A 13 6.56 18.37 0.68
C PHE A 13 6.64 19.80 0.13
N ALA A 14 7.76 20.49 0.35
CA ALA A 14 7.91 21.89 -0.04
C ALA A 14 7.95 22.08 -1.56
N CYS A 15 8.43 21.09 -2.31
CA CYS A 15 8.51 21.15 -3.78
C CYS A 15 7.26 20.61 -4.49
N ARG A 16 6.19 20.30 -3.74
CA ARG A 16 4.92 19.84 -4.30
C ARG A 16 3.90 20.97 -4.35
N PRO A 17 3.13 21.11 -5.43
CA PRO A 17 1.92 21.93 -5.39
C PRO A 17 0.99 21.42 -4.28
N LEU A 18 0.33 22.34 -3.57
CA LEU A 18 -0.53 22.03 -2.45
C LEU A 18 -1.92 22.62 -2.68
N ALA A 19 -2.94 21.77 -2.57
CA ALA A 19 -4.34 22.14 -2.58
C ALA A 19 -5.00 21.85 -1.23
N LEU A 20 -5.88 22.76 -0.79
CA LEU A 20 -6.85 22.54 0.27
C LEU A 20 -8.15 22.09 -0.38
N ILE A 21 -8.49 20.82 -0.22
CA ILE A 21 -9.75 20.23 -0.67
C ILE A 21 -10.78 20.38 0.45
N ARG A 22 -11.98 20.90 0.12
CA ARG A 22 -13.13 20.94 1.03
C ARG A 22 -14.31 20.20 0.43
N LEU A 23 -14.89 19.30 1.22
CA LEU A 23 -16.12 18.59 0.88
C LEU A 23 -17.33 19.34 1.45
N ASP A 24 -18.48 19.21 0.81
CA ASP A 24 -19.76 19.72 1.29
C ASP A 24 -20.33 18.91 2.48
N VAL A 25 -19.88 17.67 2.66
CA VAL A 25 -20.31 16.77 3.72
C VAL A 25 -19.13 16.04 4.38
N PRO A 26 -19.24 15.66 5.67
CA PRO A 26 -18.14 15.03 6.42
C PRO A 26 -17.99 13.54 6.06
N GLN A 27 -17.16 13.24 5.06
CA GLN A 27 -17.01 11.90 4.51
C GLN A 27 -15.58 11.32 4.61
N LEU A 28 -14.59 12.12 4.99
CA LEU A 28 -13.20 11.67 5.12
C LEU A 28 -12.95 10.98 6.48
N PHE A 29 -12.19 9.89 6.43
CA PHE A 29 -11.53 9.37 7.62
C PHE A 29 -10.42 10.32 8.09
N ILE A 30 -10.12 10.27 9.38
CA ILE A 30 -9.07 11.10 9.98
C ILE A 30 -7.88 10.22 10.33
N CYS A 31 -6.71 10.70 9.96
CA CYS A 31 -5.43 10.15 10.35
C CYS A 31 -4.46 11.31 10.62
N ASP A 32 -3.51 11.08 11.51
CA ASP A 32 -2.41 12.01 11.79
C ASP A 32 -1.22 11.81 10.84
N GLU A 33 -1.27 10.80 9.97
CA GLU A 33 -0.24 10.48 8.99
C GLU A 33 -0.67 10.80 7.56
N PRO A 34 0.21 11.34 6.69
CA PRO A 34 -0.10 11.53 5.28
C PRO A 34 -0.26 10.19 4.55
N VAL A 35 -1.26 10.11 3.69
CA VAL A 35 -1.66 8.94 2.90
C VAL A 35 -1.23 9.14 1.45
N VAL A 36 -0.57 8.16 0.85
CA VAL A 36 -0.23 8.21 -0.58
C VAL A 36 -1.46 7.78 -1.39
N LEU A 37 -2.02 8.66 -2.21
CA LEU A 37 -3.18 8.32 -3.06
C LEU A 37 -2.74 7.62 -4.34
N ASN A 38 -1.71 8.16 -4.98
CA ASN A 38 -1.21 7.68 -6.25
C ASN A 38 0.32 7.53 -6.18
N SER A 39 0.82 6.51 -6.87
CA SER A 39 2.25 6.28 -7.08
C SER A 39 2.44 5.82 -8.53
N PRO A 40 3.61 6.07 -9.13
CA PRO A 40 3.86 5.75 -10.53
C PRO A 40 3.58 4.27 -10.81
N ALA A 41 2.60 4.01 -11.67
CA ALA A 41 2.27 2.65 -12.08
C ALA A 41 3.48 2.00 -12.78
N GLY A 42 3.89 0.82 -12.31
CA GLY A 42 4.97 0.05 -12.94
C GLY A 42 6.39 0.39 -12.51
N ALA A 43 6.62 1.36 -11.62
CA ALA A 43 7.97 1.75 -11.17
C ALA A 43 8.76 0.64 -10.42
N PHE A 44 8.10 -0.47 -10.08
CA PHE A 44 8.70 -1.61 -9.38
C PHE A 44 8.75 -2.88 -10.24
N HIS A 45 8.48 -2.83 -11.54
CA HIS A 45 8.74 -3.98 -12.40
C HIS A 45 10.10 -3.81 -13.06
N VAL A 46 11.05 -4.68 -12.74
CA VAL A 46 12.27 -4.84 -13.55
C VAL A 46 11.91 -5.63 -14.82
N ASP A 47 12.65 -5.45 -15.90
CA ASP A 47 12.42 -6.20 -17.16
C ASP A 47 12.41 -7.72 -16.95
N ASP A 48 13.14 -8.20 -15.93
CA ASP A 48 13.19 -9.61 -15.56
C ASP A 48 11.91 -10.12 -14.83
N CYS A 49 10.97 -9.25 -14.44
CA CYS A 49 9.68 -9.63 -13.82
C CYS A 49 8.70 -10.30 -14.79
N TYR A 50 8.91 -10.15 -16.11
CA TYR A 50 8.01 -10.66 -17.15
C TYR A 50 8.54 -11.93 -17.83
N VAL A 51 9.61 -12.51 -17.30
CA VAL A 51 10.27 -13.68 -17.89
C VAL A 51 9.40 -14.92 -17.67
N THR A 52 9.01 -15.57 -18.76
CA THR A 52 8.22 -16.81 -18.70
C THR A 52 9.09 -18.02 -18.38
N ASP A 53 8.48 -19.14 -18.00
CA ASP A 53 9.22 -20.40 -17.77
C ASP A 53 10.02 -20.82 -19.02
N ALA A 54 9.43 -20.66 -20.22
CA ALA A 54 10.10 -20.93 -21.49
C ALA A 54 11.33 -20.03 -21.71
N ASP A 55 11.26 -18.75 -21.32
CA ASP A 55 12.40 -17.83 -21.42
C ASP A 55 13.53 -18.21 -20.45
N VAL A 56 13.19 -18.68 -19.24
CA VAL A 56 14.17 -19.20 -18.27
C VAL A 56 14.87 -20.45 -18.84
N GLU A 57 14.11 -21.39 -19.39
CA GLU A 57 14.65 -22.60 -20.03
C GLU A 57 15.61 -22.27 -21.17
N LEU A 58 15.23 -21.34 -22.06
CA LEU A 58 16.07 -20.87 -23.16
C LEU A 58 17.35 -20.19 -22.67
N ARG A 59 17.27 -19.38 -21.59
CA ARG A 59 18.45 -18.77 -20.94
C ARG A 59 19.37 -19.85 -20.38
N MET A 60 18.81 -20.89 -19.76
CA MET A 60 19.56 -21.98 -19.16
C MET A 60 20.26 -22.85 -20.20
N GLU A 61 19.59 -23.18 -21.31
CA GLU A 61 20.22 -23.89 -22.43
C GLU A 61 21.38 -23.10 -23.03
N LYS A 62 21.20 -21.79 -23.25
CA LYS A 62 22.26 -20.91 -23.75
C LYS A 62 23.44 -20.86 -22.78
N TRP A 63 23.19 -20.86 -21.48
CA TRP A 63 24.24 -20.91 -20.47
C TRP A 63 24.98 -22.25 -20.49
N LEU A 64 24.26 -23.39 -20.51
CA LEU A 64 24.84 -24.74 -20.61
C LEU A 64 25.71 -24.92 -21.85
N ARG A 65 25.27 -24.38 -23.00
CA ARG A 65 26.05 -24.41 -24.25
C ARG A 65 27.33 -23.56 -24.14
N LYS A 66 27.32 -22.46 -23.38
CA LYS A 66 28.48 -21.59 -23.17
C LYS A 66 29.47 -22.16 -22.16
N THR A 67 29.00 -22.81 -21.10
CA THR A 67 29.83 -23.46 -20.08
C THR A 67 30.51 -24.71 -20.61
N LYS A 68 29.80 -25.55 -21.39
CA LYS A 68 30.41 -26.70 -22.09
C LYS A 68 31.55 -26.32 -23.04
N LYS A 69 31.52 -25.12 -23.63
CA LYS A 69 32.58 -24.61 -24.52
C LYS A 69 33.81 -24.05 -23.78
N GLY A 70 33.90 -24.21 -22.45
CA GLY A 70 35.04 -23.76 -21.64
C GLY A 70 35.22 -22.23 -21.57
N LYS A 71 34.31 -21.44 -22.16
CA LYS A 71 34.50 -19.99 -22.33
C LYS A 71 34.19 -19.16 -21.08
N ARG A 72 33.48 -19.69 -20.06
CA ARG A 72 33.12 -18.95 -18.83
C ARG A 72 32.93 -19.90 -17.65
N GLY A 73 33.99 -20.18 -16.89
CA GLY A 73 33.96 -21.03 -15.70
C GLY A 73 33.53 -20.36 -14.39
N ARG A 74 32.89 -19.17 -14.42
CA ARG A 74 32.65 -18.40 -13.17
C ARG A 74 31.31 -17.67 -13.04
N HIS A 75 30.46 -17.65 -14.06
CA HIS A 75 29.16 -16.98 -13.91
C HIS A 75 28.13 -17.98 -13.40
N PRO A 76 27.39 -17.64 -12.33
CA PRO A 76 26.29 -18.48 -11.86
C PRO A 76 25.29 -18.72 -13.00
N PRO A 77 24.55 -19.85 -12.96
CA PRO A 77 23.45 -20.06 -13.89
C PRO A 77 22.50 -18.87 -13.86
N PRO A 78 21.85 -18.51 -15.00
CA PRO A 78 20.82 -17.48 -15.01
C PRO A 78 19.65 -17.97 -14.17
N GLY A 79 19.71 -17.72 -12.87
CA GLY A 79 18.64 -18.04 -11.94
C GLY A 79 17.40 -17.22 -12.28
N ARG A 80 16.25 -17.68 -11.79
CA ARG A 80 15.04 -16.88 -11.81
C ARG A 80 15.20 -15.75 -10.80
N ILE A 81 15.04 -14.52 -11.25
CA ILE A 81 15.04 -13.36 -10.36
C ILE A 81 13.62 -13.20 -9.85
N VAL A 82 13.40 -13.53 -8.58
CA VAL A 82 12.12 -13.27 -7.91
C VAL A 82 12.17 -11.82 -7.43
N HIS A 83 11.33 -10.97 -8.00
CA HIS A 83 11.24 -9.59 -7.55
C HIS A 83 10.16 -9.45 -6.47
N PHE A 84 10.57 -8.94 -5.31
CA PHE A 84 9.66 -8.57 -4.23
C PHE A 84 9.39 -7.07 -4.33
N ALA A 85 8.11 -6.70 -4.50
CA ALA A 85 7.65 -5.33 -4.46
C ALA A 85 6.79 -5.11 -3.21
N SER A 86 6.88 -3.95 -2.58
CA SER A 86 5.91 -3.57 -1.56
C SER A 86 4.52 -3.43 -2.19
N THR A 87 3.48 -3.91 -1.53
CA THR A 87 2.08 -3.60 -1.90
C THR A 87 1.64 -2.25 -1.35
N ALA A 88 2.28 -1.79 -0.27
CA ALA A 88 2.09 -0.45 0.22
C ALA A 88 2.73 0.54 -0.78
N PRO A 89 2.06 1.65 -1.10
CA PRO A 89 2.62 2.68 -1.94
C PRO A 89 3.98 3.12 -1.39
N SER A 90 4.91 3.23 -2.32
CA SER A 90 6.27 3.62 -2.05
C SER A 90 6.33 4.98 -1.37
N GLY A 91 7.21 5.14 -0.37
CA GLY A 91 7.24 6.31 0.51
C GLY A 91 7.28 7.66 -0.21
N PHE A 92 7.07 8.75 0.53
CA PHE A 92 6.79 10.12 0.02
C PHE A 92 7.69 10.64 -1.11
N GLY A 93 8.90 10.12 -1.28
CA GLY A 93 9.82 10.53 -2.35
C GLY A 93 9.41 10.14 -3.77
N VAL A 94 8.52 9.16 -3.93
CA VAL A 94 8.07 8.69 -5.24
C VAL A 94 6.54 8.69 -5.38
N ALA A 95 5.82 9.19 -4.37
CA ALA A 95 4.38 9.37 -4.47
C ALA A 95 4.04 10.39 -5.56
N ASP A 96 3.03 10.11 -6.38
CA ASP A 96 2.46 11.11 -7.27
C ASP A 96 1.55 12.04 -6.47
N GLU A 97 0.72 11.50 -5.59
CA GLU A 97 -0.18 12.30 -4.77
C GLU A 97 -0.14 11.87 -3.31
N ILE A 98 -0.09 12.85 -2.42
CA ILE A 98 -0.11 12.66 -0.97
C ILE A 98 -1.30 13.44 -0.41
N LEU A 99 -2.07 12.82 0.47
CA LEU A 99 -3.23 13.40 1.12
C LEU A 99 -3.04 13.41 2.63
N LEU A 100 -3.38 14.52 3.29
CA LEU A 100 -3.54 14.56 4.75
C LEU A 100 -4.93 15.11 5.08
N PRO A 101 -5.87 14.25 5.51
CA PRO A 101 -7.13 14.69 6.09
C PRO A 101 -6.88 15.51 7.35
N ILE A 102 -7.40 16.74 7.37
CA ILE A 102 -7.28 17.64 8.54
C ILE A 102 -8.62 17.79 9.27
N SER A 103 -9.72 17.41 8.63
CA SER A 103 -11.05 17.28 9.23
C SER A 103 -11.92 16.33 8.40
N PRO A 104 -13.10 15.90 8.89
CA PRO A 104 -13.96 15.00 8.11
C PRO A 104 -14.45 15.58 6.79
N SER A 105 -14.32 16.90 6.60
CA SER A 105 -14.74 17.62 5.40
C SER A 105 -13.58 18.37 4.72
N ALA A 106 -12.33 18.17 5.12
CA ALA A 106 -11.20 18.89 4.54
C ALA A 106 -9.90 18.08 4.56
N ALA A 107 -9.11 18.23 3.50
CA ALA A 107 -7.81 17.60 3.37
C ALA A 107 -6.80 18.49 2.64
N LEU A 108 -5.53 18.29 2.94
CA LEU A 108 -4.39 18.81 2.19
C LEU A 108 -3.99 17.79 1.15
N LEU A 109 -3.93 18.17 -0.12
CA LEU A 109 -3.49 17.35 -1.23
C LEU A 109 -2.20 17.92 -1.80
N TRP A 110 -1.11 17.17 -1.69
CA TRP A 110 0.14 17.46 -2.39
C TRP A 110 0.19 16.68 -3.71
N GLU A 111 0.37 17.41 -4.80
CA GLU A 111 0.51 16.90 -6.16
C GLU A 111 1.92 16.32 -6.43
N PRO A 112 2.21 15.81 -7.65
CA PRO A 112 3.51 15.21 -7.96
C PRO A 112 4.69 16.12 -7.65
N LEU A 113 5.81 15.50 -7.28
CA LEU A 113 7.04 16.21 -7.00
C LEU A 113 7.51 16.93 -8.28
N GLU A 114 7.62 18.25 -8.20
CA GLU A 114 8.10 19.04 -9.33
C GLU A 114 9.55 19.50 -9.13
N ASN A 115 10.31 19.57 -10.22
CA ASN A 115 11.63 20.24 -10.25
C ASN A 115 11.47 21.76 -10.32
N ARG A 116 10.71 22.36 -9.39
CA ARG A 116 10.38 23.79 -9.35
C ARG A 116 10.44 24.35 -7.92
N PRO A 117 10.64 25.68 -7.76
CA PRO A 117 10.85 26.29 -6.46
C PRO A 117 9.62 26.13 -5.52
N PRO A 118 9.86 26.10 -4.20
CA PRO A 118 8.94 25.57 -3.19
C PRO A 118 7.76 26.47 -2.80
N MET A 119 7.46 27.51 -3.58
CA MET A 119 6.40 28.46 -3.23
C MET A 119 5.42 28.66 -4.36
N ARG A 120 4.31 27.94 -4.26
CA ARG A 120 3.08 28.23 -4.98
C ARG A 120 1.99 28.64 -3.97
N PRO A 121 1.06 29.52 -4.38
CA PRO A 121 -0.13 29.75 -3.57
C PRO A 121 -0.89 28.42 -3.38
N ILE A 122 -1.43 28.23 -2.19
CA ILE A 122 -2.26 27.07 -1.88
C ILE A 122 -3.55 27.18 -2.68
N GLU A 123 -3.81 26.22 -3.54
CA GLU A 123 -5.07 26.13 -4.28
C GLU A 123 -6.20 25.77 -3.32
N ARG A 124 -7.40 26.31 -3.54
CA ARG A 124 -8.57 25.99 -2.72
C ARG A 124 -9.64 25.39 -3.61
N VAL A 125 -9.90 24.10 -3.44
CA VAL A 125 -10.86 23.35 -4.24
C VAL A 125 -12.04 22.97 -3.36
N ARG A 126 -13.26 23.22 -3.84
CA ARG A 126 -14.49 22.77 -3.19
C ARG A 126 -15.14 21.71 -4.06
N LEU A 127 -15.27 20.51 -3.52
CA LEU A 127 -15.96 19.39 -4.15
C LEU A 127 -17.36 19.25 -3.55
N THR A 128 -18.34 18.87 -4.37
CA THR A 128 -19.73 18.72 -3.92
C THR A 128 -20.38 17.48 -4.53
N GLY A 129 -21.36 16.90 -3.82
CA GLY A 129 -22.14 15.76 -4.31
C GLY A 129 -21.27 14.58 -4.74
N ALA A 130 -21.52 14.06 -5.95
CA ALA A 130 -20.84 12.87 -6.46
C ALA A 130 -19.30 13.01 -6.59
N GLU A 131 -18.78 14.22 -6.78
CA GLU A 131 -17.32 14.44 -6.80
C GLU A 131 -16.72 14.32 -5.41
N ALA A 132 -17.39 14.88 -4.40
CA ALA A 132 -16.98 14.75 -3.00
C ALA A 132 -17.02 13.29 -2.55
N GLU A 133 -18.05 12.55 -2.94
CA GLU A 133 -18.21 11.13 -2.64
C GLU A 133 -17.10 10.28 -3.25
N ARG A 134 -16.82 10.46 -4.55
CA ARG A 134 -15.72 9.71 -5.21
C ARG A 134 -14.36 10.03 -4.61
N PHE A 135 -14.10 11.30 -4.32
CA PHE A 135 -12.86 11.72 -3.67
C PHE A 135 -12.72 11.09 -2.29
N ALA A 136 -13.77 11.16 -1.46
CA ALA A 136 -13.76 10.59 -0.13
C ALA A 136 -13.60 9.07 -0.17
N GLN A 137 -14.27 8.39 -1.08
CA GLN A 137 -14.13 6.95 -1.28
C GLN A 137 -12.68 6.58 -1.63
N SER A 138 -12.09 7.22 -2.64
CA SER A 138 -10.71 6.95 -3.04
C SER A 138 -9.71 7.23 -1.92
N ALA A 139 -9.88 8.34 -1.20
CA ALA A 139 -9.05 8.70 -0.06
C ALA A 139 -9.15 7.67 1.08
N ASN A 140 -10.37 7.29 1.43
CA ASN A 140 -10.64 6.33 2.49
C ASN A 140 -10.11 4.95 2.12
N GLU A 141 -10.26 4.49 0.87
CA GLU A 141 -9.69 3.23 0.37
C GLU A 141 -8.15 3.24 0.39
N ALA A 142 -7.52 4.35 -0.01
CA ALA A 142 -6.07 4.49 0.03
C ALA A 142 -5.54 4.45 1.47
N MET A 143 -6.18 5.20 2.38
CA MET A 143 -5.89 5.14 3.81
C MET A 143 -6.05 3.71 4.32
N SER A 144 -7.14 3.04 3.90
CA SER A 144 -7.44 1.69 4.32
C SER A 144 -6.37 0.66 4.03
N THR A 145 -5.75 0.84 2.87
CA THR A 145 -4.73 -0.06 2.36
C THR A 145 -3.40 0.18 3.05
N GLN A 146 -3.12 1.42 3.47
CA GLN A 146 -1.85 1.84 4.06
C GLN A 146 -1.79 1.69 5.58
N THR A 147 -2.93 1.73 6.24
CA THR A 147 -3.00 1.67 7.70
C THR A 147 -2.69 0.26 8.21
N LEU A 148 -1.65 0.13 9.05
CA LEU A 148 -1.30 -1.14 9.70
C LEU A 148 -2.34 -1.58 10.74
N ALA A 149 -2.98 -0.62 11.41
CA ALA A 149 -4.00 -0.85 12.41
C ALA A 149 -5.02 0.29 12.41
N TRP A 150 -6.30 -0.05 12.32
CA TRP A 150 -7.38 0.92 12.23
C TRP A 150 -8.05 1.18 13.56
N VAL A 151 -8.33 2.46 13.82
CA VAL A 151 -9.36 2.89 14.76
C VAL A 151 -10.17 3.95 14.02
N VAL A 152 -11.29 3.55 13.42
CA VAL A 152 -12.17 4.47 12.68
C VAL A 152 -13.40 4.72 13.55
N GLY A 153 -13.61 5.94 14.02
CA GLY A 153 -14.86 6.31 14.69
C GLY A 153 -15.36 7.61 14.09
N ARG A 154 -16.58 7.64 13.53
CA ARG A 154 -17.26 8.92 13.33
C ARG A 154 -17.98 9.25 14.63
N VAL A 155 -18.00 10.52 15.02
CA VAL A 155 -18.67 10.97 16.27
C VAL A 155 -20.16 10.55 16.31
N ALA A 156 -20.78 10.38 15.14
CA ALA A 156 -22.17 9.93 15.01
C ALA A 156 -22.31 8.44 14.61
N ASP A 157 -21.21 7.69 14.49
CA ASP A 157 -21.27 6.29 14.06
C ASP A 157 -21.72 5.41 15.23
N THR A 158 -23.01 5.05 15.20
CA THR A 158 -23.62 4.12 16.16
C THR A 158 -23.49 2.66 15.74
N THR A 159 -22.96 2.42 14.54
CA THR A 159 -22.86 1.10 13.89
C THR A 159 -21.41 0.62 13.78
N PHE A 160 -20.48 1.26 14.51
CA PHE A 160 -19.05 0.94 14.43
C PHE A 160 -18.76 -0.56 14.61
N ASP A 161 -19.48 -1.22 15.53
CA ASP A 161 -19.30 -2.65 15.83
C ASP A 161 -19.67 -3.56 14.64
N ASP A 162 -20.47 -3.06 13.69
CA ASP A 162 -20.91 -3.81 12.50
C ASP A 162 -19.93 -3.67 11.32
N TYR A 163 -18.91 -2.82 11.42
CA TYR A 163 -17.96 -2.63 10.32
C TYR A 163 -17.05 -3.84 10.18
N SER A 164 -17.19 -4.54 9.04
CA SER A 164 -16.18 -5.51 8.61
C SER A 164 -14.93 -4.76 8.16
N PHE A 165 -13.80 -5.01 8.82
CA PHE A 165 -12.53 -4.50 8.34
C PHE A 165 -12.23 -5.04 6.94
N PRO A 166 -11.72 -4.20 6.01
CA PRO A 166 -11.26 -4.71 4.73
C PRO A 166 -10.16 -5.75 4.97
N SER A 167 -10.15 -6.79 4.14
CA SER A 167 -9.11 -7.82 4.27
C SER A 167 -7.74 -7.19 4.08
N THR A 168 -6.83 -7.39 5.02
CA THR A 168 -5.44 -6.95 4.85
C THR A 168 -4.85 -7.66 3.63
N GLY A 169 -4.36 -6.87 2.68
CA GLY A 169 -3.56 -7.38 1.57
C GLY A 169 -2.22 -7.92 2.05
N PRO A 170 -1.50 -8.71 1.24
CA PRO A 170 -0.15 -9.11 1.59
C PRO A 170 0.74 -7.87 1.69
N LEU A 171 1.66 -7.78 2.65
CA LEU A 171 2.57 -6.62 2.81
C LEU A 171 3.61 -6.51 1.68
N MET A 172 3.85 -7.63 1.00
CA MET A 172 4.76 -7.74 -0.13
C MET A 172 4.06 -8.49 -1.25
N ARG A 173 4.30 -8.05 -2.47
CA ARG A 173 3.92 -8.73 -3.69
C ARG A 173 5.16 -9.37 -4.30
N VAL A 174 5.00 -10.56 -4.86
CA VAL A 174 5.99 -11.15 -5.76
C VAL A 174 5.56 -10.91 -7.19
N CYS A 175 6.43 -10.25 -7.94
CA CYS A 175 6.32 -10.02 -9.37
C CYS A 175 7.07 -11.14 -10.10
N ASP A 176 6.42 -12.28 -10.30
CA ASP A 176 7.06 -13.45 -10.94
C ASP A 176 6.09 -14.24 -11.85
N GLY A 177 5.21 -13.52 -12.56
CA GLY A 177 4.16 -14.12 -13.39
C GLY A 177 3.15 -14.95 -12.58
N THR A 178 2.64 -16.04 -13.16
CA THR A 178 1.58 -16.91 -12.60
C THR A 178 2.09 -18.12 -11.82
N ASN A 179 3.33 -18.09 -11.33
CA ASN A 179 3.91 -19.26 -10.68
C ASN A 179 3.40 -19.48 -9.24
N SER A 180 3.61 -20.69 -8.73
CA SER A 180 3.11 -21.12 -7.43
C SER A 180 3.63 -20.29 -6.25
N ALA A 181 4.85 -19.73 -6.35
CA ALA A 181 5.43 -18.88 -5.31
C ALA A 181 4.77 -17.49 -5.28
N ALA A 182 4.54 -16.90 -6.45
CA ALA A 182 3.79 -15.66 -6.60
C ALA A 182 2.35 -15.82 -6.09
N LEU A 183 1.68 -16.93 -6.43
CA LEU A 183 0.33 -17.22 -5.91
C LEU A 183 0.33 -17.37 -4.39
N ALA A 184 1.28 -18.13 -3.82
CA ALA A 184 1.34 -18.35 -2.37
C ALA A 184 1.61 -17.07 -1.55
N ILE A 185 2.34 -16.10 -2.12
CA ILE A 185 2.69 -14.84 -1.43
C ILE A 185 1.66 -13.74 -1.70
N ASN A 186 1.14 -13.65 -2.93
CA ASN A 186 0.16 -12.63 -3.31
C ASN A 186 -1.24 -12.96 -2.78
N GLU A 187 -1.56 -14.25 -2.63
CA GLU A 187 -2.82 -14.74 -2.09
C GLU A 187 -2.57 -15.73 -0.95
N PRO A 188 -2.06 -15.26 0.21
CA PRO A 188 -1.73 -16.14 1.31
C PRO A 188 -3.00 -16.86 1.79
N PRO A 189 -3.01 -18.21 1.84
CA PRO A 189 -4.14 -18.98 2.34
C PRO A 189 -4.60 -18.48 3.71
N ALA A 190 -5.91 -18.43 3.95
CA ALA A 190 -6.49 -17.85 5.16
C ALA A 190 -5.86 -18.35 6.47
N ARG A 191 -5.48 -19.64 6.53
CA ARG A 191 -4.82 -20.27 7.68
C ARG A 191 -3.45 -19.69 8.06
N PHE A 192 -2.78 -19.01 7.14
CA PHE A 192 -1.48 -18.40 7.35
C PHE A 192 -1.57 -16.88 7.58
N ARG A 193 -2.77 -16.30 7.45
CA ARG A 193 -2.98 -14.89 7.78
C ARG A 193 -2.94 -14.73 9.30
N PRO A 194 -2.24 -13.71 9.83
CA PRO A 194 -2.29 -13.40 11.25
C PRO A 194 -3.75 -13.23 11.68
N ALA A 195 -4.22 -14.07 12.59
CA ALA A 195 -5.52 -13.88 13.21
C ALA A 195 -5.37 -12.82 14.32
N ARG A 196 -6.30 -11.87 14.36
CA ARG A 196 -6.39 -10.96 15.51
C ARG A 196 -6.76 -11.81 16.73
N LEU A 197 -5.83 -11.96 17.66
CA LEU A 197 -6.13 -12.54 18.97
C LEU A 197 -7.00 -11.53 19.70
N TRP A 198 -8.28 -11.82 19.82
CA TRP A 198 -9.17 -11.12 20.74
C TRP A 198 -9.23 -11.97 22.00
N THR A 199 -9.16 -11.31 23.15
CA THR A 199 -9.36 -11.98 24.43
C THR A 199 -10.87 -12.12 24.60
N PRO A 200 -11.44 -13.34 24.56
CA PRO A 200 -12.86 -13.52 24.81
C PRO A 200 -13.21 -12.98 26.20
N THR A 201 -14.43 -12.46 26.32
CA THR A 201 -14.96 -12.07 27.62
C THR A 201 -15.10 -13.29 28.53
N PRO A 202 -15.09 -13.13 29.87
CA PRO A 202 -15.25 -14.24 30.81
C PRO A 202 -16.51 -15.10 30.55
N ASP A 203 -17.57 -14.47 30.03
CA ASP A 203 -18.84 -15.12 29.71
C ASP A 203 -18.72 -15.99 28.44
N GLU A 204 -17.98 -15.54 27.43
CA GLU A 204 -17.71 -16.30 26.20
C GLU A 204 -16.76 -17.48 26.44
N LEU A 205 -15.79 -17.32 27.35
CA LEU A 205 -14.93 -18.43 27.80
C LEU A 205 -15.76 -19.53 28.47
N SER A 206 -16.73 -19.17 29.29
CA SER A 206 -17.63 -20.13 29.96
C SER A 206 -18.49 -20.90 28.94
N ALA A 207 -18.98 -20.22 27.89
CA ALA A 207 -19.74 -20.85 26.81
C ALA A 207 -18.90 -21.77 25.91
N ALA A 208 -17.66 -21.38 25.58
CA ALA A 208 -16.76 -22.21 24.78
C ALA A 208 -16.34 -23.49 25.51
N THR A 209 -16.13 -23.41 26.83
CA THR A 209 -15.74 -24.57 27.65
C THR A 209 -16.87 -25.59 27.79
N ALA A 210 -18.14 -25.15 27.76
CA ALA A 210 -19.31 -26.04 27.81
C ALA A 210 -19.47 -26.91 26.55
N ASN A 211 -18.92 -26.49 25.40
CA ASN A 211 -18.99 -27.23 24.13
C ASN A 211 -17.83 -28.22 23.91
N ILE A 212 -16.80 -28.20 24.76
CA ILE A 212 -15.66 -29.13 24.68
C ILE A 212 -15.91 -30.42 25.50
N ILE A 213 -16.96 -30.44 26.33
CA ILE A 213 -17.30 -31.57 27.23
C ILE A 213 -18.54 -32.35 26.70
N ARG A 214 -18.78 -32.34 25.39
CA ARG A 214 -19.75 -33.23 24.72
C ARG A 214 -19.05 -34.03 23.63
#